data_AF-A0A7C7QWC0-F1
#
_entry.id   AF-A0A7C7QWC0-F1
#
_cell.length_a   1.000
_cell.length_b   1.000
_cell.length_c   1.000
_cell.angle_alpha   90.00
_cell.angle_beta   90.00
_cell.angle_gamma   90.00
#
_symmetry.space_group_name_H-M   'P 1'
#
loop_
_entity.id
_entity.type
_entity.pdbx_description
1 polymer ?
#
loop_
_entity_poly.entity_id
_entity_poly.type
_entity_poly.pdbx_seq_one_letter_code
_entity_poly.pdbx_strand_id
1 'polypeptide(L)'
;MPATSGFEIDKLTANGVRRDWVDLRDLFYTPTLSTLKSTCLPDARCFTPARGPVFGLRDQGVSGRCVGHAMANMIDMQRALQSDSGLDPGDQVSSDMLYHMARFHDPFTSETPGGEGVRSLRSGIKGFYHHGVCLDLPTGHAFDAAERAKRWQSLPYRTVTSDAGEASFPTVERARAAREISLGAYYRLHPVLNHYHAALNEAGVILVSANISMGWQDPDGIIAHGGNATPLDATHAVVIVGYDEAGFLVLNSWGDWGGYLGLPGLALWRYSDWAENVVDGWVLRLGVPAPGAFDLTIGEQGSSRIYGSVQAGSVPCRELLGHFLHLDDGQHAAFGAYPSSDEMMQRTLTFLDQRLAPTQTKDRRYKGVVLWITGSMESIAKGFPAAVRRKKWFQERGLFLFTVFWCNDFVEQAMGVLEQVFLDCKKQAGSGAEHLDQLIENRARGIGRAFCAMSNMRRNAPWTASPTIR
;
A
#
# COMPACT_ATOMS: atom_id res chain seq x y z
N MET A 1 15.98 8.92 -36.92
CA MET A 1 15.09 9.20 -35.78
C MET A 1 14.23 7.98 -35.58
N PRO A 2 14.35 7.22 -34.48
CA PRO A 2 13.38 6.16 -34.22
C PRO A 2 12.07 6.84 -33.83
N ALA A 3 10.97 6.40 -34.43
CA ALA A 3 9.64 6.90 -34.15
C ALA A 3 9.34 6.76 -32.66
N THR A 4 9.06 7.88 -31.99
CA THR A 4 8.39 7.90 -30.70
C THR A 4 7.08 7.14 -30.87
N SER A 5 7.00 5.93 -30.31
CA SER A 5 5.75 5.18 -30.26
C SER A 5 4.83 5.91 -29.29
N GLY A 6 4.10 6.91 -29.77
CA GLY A 6 3.24 7.78 -28.97
C GLY A 6 2.28 6.96 -28.11
N PHE A 7 2.27 7.27 -26.82
CA PHE A 7 1.24 6.80 -25.91
C PHE A 7 -0.10 7.40 -26.36
N GLU A 8 -1.13 6.58 -26.54
CA GLU A 8 -2.46 7.03 -26.95
C GLU A 8 -3.37 7.01 -25.73
N ILE A 9 -3.93 8.18 -25.37
CA ILE A 9 -4.82 8.28 -24.21
C ILE A 9 -6.07 7.40 -24.39
N ASP A 10 -6.53 7.19 -25.62
CA ASP A 10 -7.65 6.30 -25.94
C ASP A 10 -7.38 4.81 -25.59
N LYS A 11 -6.11 4.44 -25.35
CA LYS A 11 -5.70 3.10 -24.88
C LYS A 11 -5.63 2.99 -23.36
N LEU A 12 -5.78 4.08 -22.61
CA LEU A 12 -6.10 3.98 -21.19
C LEU A 12 -7.50 3.38 -21.09
N THR A 13 -7.52 2.06 -20.91
CA THR A 13 -8.75 1.29 -20.69
C THR A 13 -9.55 1.88 -19.53
N ALA A 14 -10.83 1.50 -19.41
CA ALA A 14 -11.78 1.87 -18.34
C ALA A 14 -11.35 1.45 -16.89
N ASN A 15 -10.06 1.28 -16.65
CA ASN A 15 -9.39 0.85 -15.43
C ASN A 15 -8.58 1.98 -14.77
N GLY A 16 -8.88 3.24 -15.09
CA GLY A 16 -8.26 4.40 -14.46
C GLY A 16 -8.49 4.49 -12.95
N VAL A 17 -7.77 5.42 -12.30
CA VAL A 17 -7.86 5.64 -10.86
C VAL A 17 -9.17 6.31 -10.48
N ARG A 18 -9.98 5.63 -9.67
CA ARG A 18 -11.24 6.16 -9.15
C ARG A 18 -11.02 7.03 -7.93
N ARG A 19 -12.03 7.85 -7.64
CA ARG A 19 -12.11 8.58 -6.37
C ARG A 19 -12.13 7.59 -5.20
N ASP A 20 -11.24 7.82 -4.24
CA ASP A 20 -11.19 7.07 -3.00
C ASP A 20 -12.53 7.19 -2.26
N TRP A 21 -13.12 6.05 -1.87
CA TRP A 21 -14.30 6.02 -1.02
C TRP A 21 -14.10 6.88 0.23
N VAL A 22 -15.16 7.53 0.71
CA VAL A 22 -15.08 8.32 1.94
C VAL A 22 -14.72 7.40 3.12
N ASP A 23 -13.62 7.69 3.80
CA ASP A 23 -13.22 7.04 5.05
C ASP A 23 -13.02 8.13 6.10
N LEU A 24 -13.86 8.13 7.14
CA LEU A 24 -13.81 9.14 8.20
C LEU A 24 -12.57 9.03 9.10
N ARG A 25 -11.78 7.96 8.93
CA ARG A 25 -10.50 7.75 9.61
C ARG A 25 -9.32 8.32 8.83
N ASP A 26 -9.53 8.79 7.59
CA ASP A 26 -8.50 9.52 6.86
C ASP A 26 -8.11 10.77 7.65
N LEU A 27 -6.82 10.91 7.93
CA LEU A 27 -6.30 12.13 8.53
C LEU A 27 -6.11 13.18 7.45
N PHE A 28 -6.70 14.35 7.64
CA PHE A 28 -6.53 15.46 6.71
C PHE A 28 -5.27 16.26 7.03
N TYR A 29 -4.57 16.66 5.97
CA TYR A 29 -3.40 17.51 6.07
C TYR A 29 -3.80 18.90 6.60
N THR A 30 -3.08 19.37 7.61
CA THR A 30 -3.26 20.70 8.20
C THR A 30 -1.97 21.50 7.99
N PRO A 31 -2.00 22.62 7.24
CA PRO A 31 -0.83 23.44 6.99
C PRO A 31 -0.18 23.99 8.27
N THR A 32 1.15 24.15 8.28
CA THR A 32 1.92 24.63 9.46
C THR A 32 1.94 26.16 9.61
N LEU A 33 1.29 26.91 8.71
CA LEU A 33 1.39 28.38 8.59
C LEU A 33 2.81 28.91 8.27
N SER A 34 3.69 28.03 7.78
CA SER A 34 5.02 28.43 7.31
C SER A 34 4.94 29.40 6.12
N THR A 35 5.91 30.31 6.01
CA THR A 35 6.03 31.21 4.86
C THR A 35 6.20 30.42 3.57
N LEU A 36 5.31 30.63 2.60
CA LEU A 36 5.33 29.94 1.31
C LEU A 36 6.20 30.71 0.31
N LYS A 37 6.92 29.98 -0.54
CA LYS A 37 7.63 30.57 -1.68
C LYS A 37 6.61 31.11 -2.70
N SER A 38 6.89 32.23 -3.36
CA SER A 38 6.05 32.72 -4.47
C SER A 38 6.04 31.74 -5.65
N THR A 39 7.13 31.01 -5.82
CA THR A 39 7.31 29.95 -6.83
C THR A 39 8.06 28.80 -6.18
N CYS A 40 7.60 27.58 -6.39
CA CYS A 40 8.25 26.38 -5.90
C CYS A 40 8.65 25.52 -7.10
N LEU A 41 9.87 25.72 -7.61
CA LEU A 41 10.43 24.85 -8.65
C LEU A 41 10.93 23.52 -8.06
N PRO A 42 11.06 22.46 -8.86
CA PRO A 42 11.53 21.19 -8.36
C PRO A 42 12.94 21.30 -7.76
N ASP A 43 13.15 20.65 -6.61
CA ASP A 43 14.43 20.70 -5.88
C ASP A 43 15.57 20.12 -6.74
N ALA A 44 16.74 20.77 -6.75
CA ALA A 44 17.91 20.34 -7.50
C ALA A 44 18.45 18.97 -7.07
N ARG A 45 18.13 18.51 -5.85
CA ARG A 45 18.42 17.13 -5.41
C ARG A 45 17.56 16.11 -6.12
N CYS A 46 16.39 16.50 -6.62
CA CYS A 46 15.45 15.63 -7.31
C CYS A 46 15.57 15.72 -8.84
N PHE A 47 16.05 16.85 -9.39
CA PHE A 47 16.08 17.09 -10.83
C PHE A 47 17.45 17.58 -11.32
N THR A 48 17.89 17.01 -12.44
CA THR A 48 19.05 17.48 -13.19
C THR A 48 18.58 18.25 -14.44
N PRO A 49 19.09 19.48 -14.69
CA PRO A 49 18.76 20.25 -15.89
C PRO A 49 18.94 19.42 -17.17
N ALA A 50 17.99 19.54 -18.10
CA ALA A 50 17.95 18.81 -19.38
C ALA A 50 17.91 17.26 -19.31
N ARG A 51 18.02 16.65 -18.12
CA ARG A 51 17.96 15.18 -17.94
C ARG A 51 16.70 14.72 -17.19
N GLY A 52 16.03 15.61 -16.48
CA GLY A 52 14.82 15.28 -15.71
C GLY A 52 15.16 14.77 -14.30
N PRO A 53 14.35 13.87 -13.73
CA PRO A 53 14.57 13.35 -12.38
C PRO A 53 15.91 12.62 -12.23
N VAL A 54 16.62 12.83 -11.11
CA VAL A 54 17.95 12.23 -10.85
C VAL A 54 17.93 10.70 -10.83
N PHE A 55 16.79 10.14 -10.42
CA PHE A 55 16.57 8.70 -10.38
C PHE A 55 16.20 8.14 -11.75
N GLY A 56 15.92 8.96 -12.75
CA GLY A 56 15.55 8.56 -14.11
C GLY A 56 14.05 8.67 -14.38
N LEU A 57 13.68 8.76 -15.67
CA LEU A 57 12.29 8.80 -16.11
C LEU A 57 11.64 7.42 -15.96
N ARG A 58 10.35 7.42 -15.61
CA ARG A 58 9.54 6.21 -15.56
C ARG A 58 8.64 6.15 -16.79
N ASP A 59 8.52 4.97 -17.36
CA ASP A 59 7.60 4.68 -18.47
C ASP A 59 6.79 3.44 -18.14
N GLN A 60 5.50 3.64 -17.84
CA GLN A 60 4.57 2.54 -17.57
C GLN A 60 4.17 1.79 -18.86
N GLY A 61 4.50 2.32 -20.04
CA GLY A 61 4.07 1.83 -21.32
C GLY A 61 2.54 1.83 -21.41
N VAL A 62 1.97 0.69 -21.76
CA VAL A 62 0.51 0.52 -21.83
C VAL A 62 -0.07 -0.17 -20.58
N SER A 63 0.71 -0.30 -19.49
CA SER A 63 0.18 -0.85 -18.24
C SER A 63 -0.81 0.09 -17.57
N GLY A 64 -1.76 -0.48 -16.84
CA GLY A 64 -2.63 0.21 -15.89
C GLY A 64 -1.98 0.55 -14.54
N ARG A 65 -0.65 0.44 -14.40
CA ARG A 65 0.07 0.53 -13.11
C ARG A 65 0.39 1.96 -12.65
N CYS A 66 -0.34 2.97 -13.14
CA CYS A 66 -0.07 4.38 -12.87
C CYS A 66 0.11 4.70 -11.37
N VAL A 67 -0.70 4.11 -10.47
CA VAL A 67 -0.56 4.29 -9.01
C VAL A 67 0.82 3.85 -8.51
N GLY A 68 1.30 2.69 -8.96
CA GLY A 68 2.62 2.17 -8.58
C GLY A 68 3.75 3.08 -9.07
N HIS A 69 3.67 3.58 -10.30
CA HIS A 69 4.67 4.50 -10.86
C HIS A 69 4.65 5.88 -10.20
N ALA A 70 3.46 6.47 -9.96
CA ALA A 70 3.33 7.75 -9.29
C ALA A 70 3.87 7.69 -7.85
N MET A 71 3.54 6.63 -7.12
CA MET A 71 4.11 6.39 -5.80
C MET A 71 5.63 6.20 -5.84
N ALA A 72 6.15 5.48 -6.82
CA ALA A 72 7.58 5.27 -6.97
C ALA A 72 8.33 6.59 -7.23
N ASN A 73 7.81 7.45 -8.12
CA ASN A 73 8.32 8.81 -8.32
C ASN A 73 8.34 9.61 -7.01
N MET A 74 7.23 9.61 -6.27
CA MET A 74 7.14 10.31 -4.98
C MET A 74 8.17 9.79 -3.97
N ILE A 75 8.31 8.47 -3.84
CA ILE A 75 9.24 7.84 -2.89
C ILE A 75 10.68 8.15 -3.26
N ASP A 76 11.06 8.04 -4.52
CA ASP A 76 12.42 8.36 -4.96
C ASP A 76 12.76 9.85 -4.79
N MET A 77 11.80 10.75 -5.04
CA MET A 77 11.97 12.16 -4.71
C MET A 77 12.23 12.37 -3.21
N GLN A 78 11.47 11.71 -2.34
CA GLN A 78 11.70 11.83 -0.90
C GLN A 78 13.03 11.23 -0.46
N ARG A 79 13.44 10.11 -1.05
CA ARG A 79 14.78 9.53 -0.82
C ARG A 79 15.87 10.51 -1.25
N ALA A 80 15.71 11.19 -2.39
CA ALA A 80 16.65 12.20 -2.85
C ALA A 80 16.69 13.43 -1.93
N LEU A 81 15.53 13.87 -1.39
CA LEU A 81 15.45 14.96 -0.42
C LEU A 81 16.06 14.61 0.95
N GLN A 82 16.07 13.33 1.33
CA GLN A 82 16.66 12.82 2.57
C GLN A 82 18.15 12.47 2.44
N SER A 83 18.66 12.30 1.22
CA SER A 83 20.04 11.91 0.98
C SER A 83 20.97 13.12 0.96
N ASP A 84 21.97 13.13 1.84
CA ASP A 84 23.03 14.14 1.84
C ASP A 84 24.00 13.95 0.65
N SER A 85 24.18 12.71 0.19
CA SER A 85 25.07 12.34 -0.91
C SER A 85 24.38 12.25 -2.27
N GLY A 86 23.07 12.48 -2.33
CA GLY A 86 22.24 12.21 -3.52
C GLY A 86 21.92 10.72 -3.70
N LEU A 87 21.23 10.39 -4.79
CA LEU A 87 20.92 9.00 -5.17
C LEU A 87 21.86 8.55 -6.29
N ASP A 88 22.24 7.27 -6.27
CA ASP A 88 22.96 6.67 -7.39
C ASP A 88 22.04 6.53 -8.62
N PRO A 89 22.56 6.73 -9.85
CA PRO A 89 21.79 6.48 -11.06
C PRO A 89 21.32 5.02 -11.14
N GLY A 90 20.02 4.82 -11.37
CA GLY A 90 19.42 3.47 -11.44
C GLY A 90 18.96 2.91 -10.09
N ASP A 91 19.18 3.64 -9.00
CA ASP A 91 18.72 3.27 -7.66
C ASP A 91 17.29 3.74 -7.41
N GLN A 92 16.39 3.36 -8.30
CA GLN A 92 14.94 3.59 -8.21
C GLN A 92 14.26 2.58 -7.29
N VAL A 93 13.13 2.93 -6.70
CA VAL A 93 12.25 1.91 -6.07
C VAL A 93 11.42 1.17 -7.11
N SER A 94 11.04 -0.08 -6.80
CA SER A 94 10.21 -0.89 -7.70
C SER A 94 8.76 -0.40 -7.74
N SER A 95 8.30 0.07 -8.90
CA SER A 95 6.89 0.44 -9.12
C SER A 95 5.99 -0.80 -9.14
N ASP A 96 6.50 -1.94 -9.59
CA ASP A 96 5.77 -3.21 -9.62
C ASP A 96 5.50 -3.73 -8.21
N MET A 97 6.49 -3.68 -7.32
CA MET A 97 6.24 -4.07 -5.92
C MET A 97 5.14 -3.21 -5.30
N LEU A 98 5.16 -1.89 -5.51
CA LEU A 98 4.12 -0.99 -5.01
C LEU A 98 2.74 -1.34 -5.57
N TYR A 99 2.66 -1.60 -6.88
CA TYR A 99 1.44 -2.04 -7.53
C TYR A 99 0.91 -3.36 -6.94
N HIS A 100 1.74 -4.41 -6.87
CA HIS A 100 1.32 -5.71 -6.34
C HIS A 100 0.87 -5.63 -4.89
N MET A 101 1.57 -4.85 -4.05
CA MET A 101 1.18 -4.68 -2.64
C MET A 101 -0.12 -3.90 -2.51
N ALA A 102 -0.38 -2.95 -3.41
CA ALA A 102 -1.60 -2.17 -3.41
C ALA A 102 -2.85 -2.99 -3.79
N ARG A 103 -2.71 -4.03 -4.63
CA ARG A 103 -3.83 -4.91 -5.03
C ARG A 103 -4.51 -5.59 -3.85
N PHE A 104 -3.77 -5.93 -2.78
CA PHE A 104 -4.37 -6.52 -1.58
C PHE A 104 -5.36 -5.59 -0.88
N HIS A 105 -5.24 -4.28 -1.09
CA HIS A 105 -6.06 -3.26 -0.44
C HIS A 105 -7.13 -2.67 -1.35
N ASP A 106 -7.15 -3.05 -2.63
CA ASP A 106 -8.05 -2.44 -3.60
C ASP A 106 -9.47 -3.02 -3.49
N PRO A 107 -10.47 -2.23 -3.02
CA PRO A 107 -11.85 -2.71 -2.91
C PRO A 107 -12.45 -3.05 -4.27
N PHE A 108 -11.91 -2.49 -5.36
CA PHE A 108 -12.42 -2.68 -6.72
C PHE A 108 -11.85 -3.93 -7.41
N THR A 109 -10.99 -4.71 -6.74
CA THR A 109 -10.35 -5.90 -7.35
C THR A 109 -11.36 -6.92 -7.89
N SER A 110 -12.54 -7.01 -7.26
CA SER A 110 -13.62 -7.91 -7.70
C SER A 110 -14.37 -7.41 -8.94
N GLU A 111 -14.31 -6.11 -9.25
CA GLU A 111 -15.01 -5.50 -10.41
C GLU A 111 -14.24 -5.67 -11.72
N THR A 112 -12.96 -6.02 -11.67
CA THR A 112 -12.14 -6.31 -12.85
C THR A 112 -11.33 -7.60 -12.68
N PRO A 113 -12.00 -8.77 -12.70
CA PRO A 113 -11.29 -10.06 -12.69
C PRO A 113 -10.37 -10.15 -13.90
N GLY A 114 -9.06 -10.20 -13.68
CA GLY A 114 -8.04 -10.25 -14.74
C GLY A 114 -7.68 -8.89 -15.37
N GLY A 115 -8.30 -7.79 -14.92
CA GLY A 115 -7.88 -6.45 -15.31
C GLY A 115 -6.62 -6.02 -14.57
N GLU A 116 -5.72 -5.32 -15.26
CA GLU A 116 -4.55 -4.71 -14.65
C GLU A 116 -4.89 -3.29 -14.17
N GLY A 117 -4.37 -2.92 -13.00
CA GLY A 117 -4.48 -1.59 -12.43
C GLY A 117 -5.02 -1.62 -11.01
N VAL A 118 -4.57 -0.66 -10.22
CA VAL A 118 -5.14 -0.37 -8.89
C VAL A 118 -5.94 0.90 -9.04
N ARG A 119 -7.20 0.86 -8.61
CA ARG A 119 -8.17 1.92 -8.86
C ARG A 119 -8.24 2.95 -7.75
N SER A 120 -7.38 2.88 -6.73
CA SER A 120 -7.41 3.78 -5.57
C SER A 120 -6.00 4.19 -5.14
N LEU A 121 -5.80 5.49 -4.89
CA LEU A 121 -4.54 5.98 -4.31
C LEU A 121 -4.39 5.48 -2.88
N ARG A 122 -5.47 5.42 -2.10
CA ARG A 122 -5.45 4.86 -0.75
C ARG A 122 -4.94 3.43 -0.73
N SER A 123 -5.33 2.60 -1.70
CA SER A 123 -4.84 1.21 -1.82
C SER A 123 -3.32 1.17 -2.02
N GLY A 124 -2.80 2.06 -2.88
CA GLY A 124 -1.36 2.32 -3.02
C GLY A 124 -0.68 2.62 -1.70
N ILE A 125 -1.19 3.63 -0.99
CA ILE A 125 -0.67 4.11 0.29
C ILE A 125 -0.70 3.00 1.34
N LYS A 126 -1.79 2.23 1.42
CA LYS A 126 -1.93 1.11 2.37
C LYS A 126 -0.99 -0.04 2.04
N GLY A 127 -0.82 -0.38 0.76
CA GLY A 127 0.17 -1.37 0.32
C GLY A 127 1.58 -0.97 0.77
N PHE A 128 1.98 0.28 0.52
CA PHE A 128 3.27 0.80 0.97
C PHE A 128 3.39 0.87 2.50
N TYR A 129 2.32 1.28 3.19
CA TYR A 129 2.27 1.31 4.64
C TYR A 129 2.44 -0.07 5.27
N HIS A 130 1.85 -1.13 4.70
CA HIS A 130 1.94 -2.47 5.28
C HIS A 130 3.23 -3.20 4.88
N HIS A 131 3.77 -2.96 3.68
CA HIS A 131 4.83 -3.79 3.11
C HIS A 131 6.17 -3.07 2.89
N GLY A 132 6.18 -1.74 2.83
CA GLY A 132 7.34 -0.97 2.35
C GLY A 132 7.61 -1.20 0.86
N VAL A 133 8.81 -0.82 0.38
CA VAL A 133 9.21 -1.05 -1.02
C VAL A 133 10.70 -1.33 -1.13
N CYS A 134 11.09 -2.30 -1.95
CA CYS A 134 12.50 -2.55 -2.27
C CYS A 134 12.95 -1.81 -3.55
N LEU A 135 14.25 -1.74 -3.76
CA LEU A 135 14.81 -1.13 -4.96
C LEU A 135 14.47 -1.97 -6.21
N ASP A 136 14.40 -1.27 -7.33
CA ASP A 136 14.23 -1.86 -8.65
C ASP A 136 15.51 -2.58 -9.08
N LEU A 137 15.34 -3.55 -9.98
CA LEU A 137 16.41 -4.24 -10.66
C LEU A 137 16.48 -3.72 -12.11
N PRO A 138 17.29 -2.68 -12.40
CA PRO A 138 17.34 -2.09 -13.73
C PRO A 138 17.82 -3.10 -14.77
N THR A 139 17.22 -3.06 -15.96
CA THR A 139 17.56 -3.92 -17.10
C THR A 139 18.98 -3.64 -17.58
N GLY A 140 19.73 -4.70 -17.91
CA GLY A 140 21.08 -4.58 -18.47
C GLY A 140 22.21 -4.34 -17.45
N HIS A 141 21.91 -4.23 -16.16
CA HIS A 141 22.92 -4.12 -15.11
C HIS A 141 23.26 -5.50 -14.51
N ALA A 142 24.56 -5.79 -14.41
CA ALA A 142 25.07 -7.00 -13.76
C ALA A 142 25.06 -6.83 -12.25
N PHE A 143 24.02 -7.35 -11.58
CA PHE A 143 24.00 -7.54 -10.14
C PHE A 143 24.43 -8.96 -9.78
N ASP A 144 25.18 -9.09 -8.68
CA ASP A 144 25.41 -10.39 -8.07
C ASP A 144 24.09 -11.02 -7.58
N ALA A 145 24.12 -12.32 -7.29
CA ALA A 145 22.92 -13.07 -6.92
C ALA A 145 22.27 -12.56 -5.62
N ALA A 146 23.07 -12.05 -4.67
CA ALA A 146 22.57 -11.59 -3.37
C ALA A 146 21.87 -10.23 -3.48
N GLU A 147 22.43 -9.29 -4.24
CA GLU A 147 21.81 -8.00 -4.52
C GLU A 147 20.58 -8.16 -5.41
N ARG A 148 20.63 -9.05 -6.40
CA ARG A 148 19.46 -9.39 -7.23
C ARG A 148 18.31 -9.94 -6.38
N ALA A 149 18.59 -10.75 -5.37
CA ALA A 149 17.56 -11.32 -4.50
C ALA A 149 16.82 -10.26 -3.66
N LYS A 150 17.45 -9.12 -3.38
CA LYS A 150 16.85 -8.00 -2.62
C LYS A 150 15.99 -7.06 -3.47
N ARG A 151 16.13 -7.11 -4.79
CA ARG A 151 15.51 -6.19 -5.73
C ARG A 151 14.32 -6.81 -6.46
N TRP A 152 13.38 -5.99 -6.87
CA TRP A 152 12.22 -6.39 -7.65
C TRP A 152 12.20 -5.65 -8.97
N GLN A 153 12.39 -6.37 -10.07
CA GLN A 153 12.39 -5.81 -11.41
C GLN A 153 10.99 -5.29 -11.78
N SER A 154 10.87 -3.99 -12.03
CA SER A 154 9.67 -3.44 -12.66
C SER A 154 9.68 -3.80 -14.14
N LEU A 155 8.63 -4.47 -14.60
CA LEU A 155 8.50 -4.86 -15.98
C LEU A 155 7.69 -3.80 -16.74
N PRO A 156 8.20 -3.26 -17.85
CA PRO A 156 7.34 -2.51 -18.76
C PRO A 156 6.29 -3.49 -19.30
N TYR A 157 5.02 -3.05 -19.36
CA TYR A 157 3.90 -3.91 -19.79
C TYR A 157 4.10 -4.61 -21.14
N ARG A 158 4.98 -4.06 -22.00
CA ARG A 158 5.26 -4.63 -23.33
C ARG A 158 5.97 -5.99 -23.28
N THR A 159 6.44 -6.44 -22.11
CA THR A 159 7.14 -7.73 -21.92
C THR A 159 6.41 -8.69 -20.97
N VAL A 160 5.08 -8.81 -21.07
CA VAL A 160 4.40 -9.98 -20.48
C VAL A 160 4.76 -11.21 -21.31
N THR A 161 5.92 -11.80 -21.06
CA THR A 161 6.17 -13.18 -21.48
C THR A 161 5.36 -14.06 -20.54
N SER A 162 4.52 -14.91 -21.09
CA SER A 162 3.68 -15.91 -20.42
C SER A 162 4.41 -16.84 -19.44
N ASP A 163 5.74 -16.80 -19.42
CA ASP A 163 6.60 -17.75 -18.73
C ASP A 163 7.18 -17.20 -17.40
N ALA A 164 7.04 -15.90 -17.13
CA ALA A 164 7.36 -15.35 -15.81
C ALA A 164 6.06 -15.35 -15.00
N GLY A 165 5.83 -16.41 -14.21
CA GLY A 165 4.80 -16.40 -13.18
C GLY A 165 5.01 -15.16 -12.31
N GLU A 166 4.18 -14.14 -12.52
CA GLU A 166 4.36 -12.84 -11.91
C GLU A 166 4.23 -13.01 -10.40
N ALA A 167 5.36 -12.88 -9.70
CA ALA A 167 5.41 -13.09 -8.26
C ALA A 167 4.43 -12.12 -7.61
N SER A 168 3.32 -12.61 -7.06
CA SER A 168 2.28 -11.75 -6.49
C SER A 168 2.68 -11.18 -5.12
N PHE A 169 3.79 -11.67 -4.55
CA PHE A 169 4.28 -11.30 -3.22
C PHE A 169 5.82 -11.23 -3.17
N PRO A 170 6.43 -10.40 -2.29
CA PRO A 170 7.90 -10.33 -2.15
C PRO A 170 8.51 -11.59 -1.53
N THR A 171 9.73 -11.94 -1.98
CA THR A 171 10.58 -12.95 -1.32
C THR A 171 11.03 -12.46 0.05
N VAL A 172 11.66 -13.34 0.85
CA VAL A 172 12.16 -12.97 2.19
C VAL A 172 13.18 -11.83 2.09
N GLU A 173 14.07 -11.87 1.10
CA GLU A 173 15.12 -10.90 0.86
C GLU A 173 14.52 -9.54 0.42
N ARG A 174 13.57 -9.56 -0.52
CA ARG A 174 12.83 -8.35 -0.94
C ARG A 174 12.04 -7.74 0.20
N ALA A 175 11.34 -8.57 0.98
CA ALA A 175 10.56 -8.09 2.13
C ALA A 175 11.45 -7.50 3.23
N ARG A 176 12.68 -8.01 3.42
CA ARG A 176 13.66 -7.39 4.31
C ARG A 176 14.16 -6.06 3.78
N ALA A 177 14.57 -6.00 2.51
CA ALA A 177 15.00 -4.76 1.87
C ALA A 177 13.90 -3.68 1.90
N ALA A 178 12.65 -4.10 1.70
CA ALA A 178 11.49 -3.22 1.72
C ALA A 178 11.22 -2.56 3.08
N ARG A 179 11.69 -3.13 4.20
CA ARG A 179 11.54 -2.52 5.53
C ARG A 179 12.36 -1.23 5.66
N GLU A 180 13.45 -1.10 4.91
CA GLU A 180 14.32 0.07 4.95
C GLU A 180 13.71 1.29 4.26
N ILE A 181 12.71 1.11 3.38
CA ILE A 181 11.98 2.19 2.73
C ILE A 181 10.50 2.00 3.08
N SER A 182 10.06 2.66 4.14
CA SER A 182 8.71 2.52 4.67
C SER A 182 8.02 3.86 4.84
N LEU A 183 6.69 3.82 4.87
CA LEU A 183 5.87 5.01 5.10
C LEU A 183 5.94 5.44 6.57
N GLY A 184 6.21 6.72 6.81
CA GLY A 184 6.23 7.32 8.16
C GLY A 184 4.92 8.02 8.49
N ALA A 185 4.46 8.92 7.62
CA ALA A 185 3.20 9.64 7.79
C ALA A 185 2.50 9.82 6.45
N TYR A 186 1.16 9.87 6.47
CA TYR A 186 0.36 10.16 5.29
C TYR A 186 -0.92 10.90 5.68
N TYR A 187 -1.31 11.87 4.85
CA TYR A 187 -2.47 12.72 5.07
C TYR A 187 -3.20 12.98 3.76
N ARG A 188 -4.54 12.99 3.80
CA ARG A 188 -5.37 13.37 2.67
C ARG A 188 -5.42 14.89 2.53
N LEU A 189 -5.37 15.40 1.31
CA LEU A 189 -5.57 16.80 1.01
C LEU A 189 -7.02 17.07 0.66
N HIS A 190 -7.56 18.15 1.21
CA HIS A 190 -8.71 18.79 0.60
C HIS A 190 -8.29 19.45 -0.72
N PRO A 191 -9.16 19.51 -1.74
CA PRO A 191 -8.91 20.21 -3.00
C PRO A 191 -8.97 21.74 -2.81
N VAL A 192 -8.14 22.25 -1.89
CA VAL A 192 -7.99 23.66 -1.55
C VAL A 192 -6.61 24.08 -2.03
N LEU A 193 -6.57 25.05 -2.94
CA LEU A 193 -5.35 25.48 -3.63
C LEU A 193 -4.21 25.79 -2.65
N ASN A 194 -4.50 26.58 -1.61
CA ASN A 194 -3.52 26.97 -0.60
C ASN A 194 -2.94 25.77 0.17
N HIS A 195 -3.72 24.69 0.36
CA HIS A 195 -3.22 23.49 1.02
C HIS A 195 -2.20 22.75 0.16
N TYR A 196 -2.39 22.74 -1.16
CA TYR A 196 -1.42 22.15 -2.10
C TYR A 196 -0.13 22.98 -2.12
N HIS A 197 -0.21 24.32 -2.13
CA HIS A 197 0.98 25.17 -2.02
C HIS A 197 1.73 24.93 -0.71
N ALA A 198 1.03 24.88 0.43
CA ALA A 198 1.64 24.59 1.72
C ALA A 198 2.28 23.20 1.76
N ALA A 199 1.55 22.17 1.31
CA ALA A 199 2.05 20.81 1.25
C ALA A 199 3.28 20.65 0.35
N LEU A 200 3.37 21.37 -0.77
CA LEU A 200 4.56 21.35 -1.62
C LEU A 200 5.77 21.99 -0.95
N ASN A 201 5.59 23.09 -0.22
CA ASN A 201 6.69 23.70 0.54
C ASN A 201 7.14 22.82 1.71
N GLU A 202 6.21 22.10 2.34
CA GLU A 202 6.51 21.26 3.50
C GLU A 202 7.00 19.86 3.13
N ALA A 203 6.44 19.23 2.10
CA ALA A 203 6.69 17.84 1.72
C ALA A 203 7.57 17.69 0.47
N GLY A 204 7.58 18.69 -0.42
CA GLY A 204 8.30 18.69 -1.69
C GLY A 204 7.61 17.95 -2.84
N VAL A 205 6.59 17.13 -2.54
CA VAL A 205 5.86 16.33 -3.53
C VAL A 205 4.47 15.96 -2.99
N ILE A 206 3.48 15.94 -3.88
CA ILE A 206 2.11 15.50 -3.60
C ILE A 206 1.72 14.39 -4.58
N LEU A 207 1.17 13.29 -4.07
CA LEU A 207 0.57 12.24 -4.89
C LEU A 207 -0.87 12.64 -5.24
N VAL A 208 -1.23 12.62 -6.52
CA VAL A 208 -2.57 13.03 -6.96
C VAL A 208 -3.15 12.09 -8.01
N SER A 209 -4.47 12.07 -8.09
CA SER A 209 -5.21 11.50 -9.22
C SER A 209 -6.01 12.59 -9.89
N ALA A 210 -6.14 12.50 -11.21
CA ALA A 210 -6.80 13.49 -12.03
C ALA A 210 -7.63 12.83 -13.13
N ASN A 211 -8.74 13.45 -13.50
CA ASN A 211 -9.38 13.21 -14.78
C ASN A 211 -8.48 13.79 -15.87
N ILE A 212 -8.12 12.99 -16.86
CA ILE A 212 -7.22 13.41 -17.93
C ILE A 212 -7.99 13.60 -19.23
N SER A 213 -7.57 14.60 -19.99
CA SER A 213 -8.14 14.96 -21.30
C SER A 213 -7.11 14.78 -22.41
N MET A 214 -7.52 14.98 -23.67
CA MET A 214 -6.60 14.95 -24.81
C MET A 214 -5.42 15.95 -24.67
N GLY A 215 -5.57 17.01 -23.87
CA GLY A 215 -4.48 17.95 -23.59
C GLY A 215 -3.31 17.35 -22.82
N TRP A 216 -3.48 16.15 -22.25
CA TRP A 216 -2.41 15.39 -21.61
C TRP A 216 -1.63 14.52 -22.58
N GLN A 217 -2.09 14.26 -23.82
CA GLN A 217 -1.47 13.23 -24.66
C GLN A 217 -0.05 13.60 -25.10
N ASP A 218 0.12 14.84 -25.54
CA ASP A 218 1.40 15.37 -25.99
C ASP A 218 1.49 16.87 -25.65
N PRO A 219 1.65 17.22 -24.36
CA PRO A 219 1.75 18.61 -23.97
C PRO A 219 3.14 19.11 -24.34
N ASP A 220 3.21 20.20 -25.10
CA ASP A 220 4.45 20.96 -25.33
C ASP A 220 4.82 21.75 -24.07
N GLY A 221 5.16 21.02 -23.01
CA GLY A 221 5.42 21.52 -21.65
C GLY A 221 4.20 22.06 -20.90
N ILE A 222 3.08 22.40 -21.54
CA ILE A 222 1.87 22.92 -20.88
C ILE A 222 0.67 22.07 -21.24
N ILE A 223 -0.05 21.57 -20.24
CA ILE A 223 -1.29 20.81 -20.43
C ILE A 223 -2.38 21.78 -20.90
N ALA A 224 -2.93 21.52 -22.09
CA ALA A 224 -4.02 22.30 -22.65
C ALA A 224 -5.33 22.03 -21.88
N HIS A 225 -6.01 23.11 -21.49
CA HIS A 225 -7.33 23.05 -20.87
C HIS A 225 -8.41 22.88 -21.94
N GLY A 226 -9.38 21.98 -21.73
CA GLY A 226 -10.56 21.87 -22.58
C GLY A 226 -10.42 21.09 -23.90
N GLY A 227 -9.57 20.06 -23.95
CA GLY A 227 -9.62 19.08 -25.06
C GLY A 227 -10.97 18.35 -25.12
N ASN A 228 -11.38 17.88 -26.31
CA ASN A 228 -12.57 17.02 -26.46
C ASN A 228 -12.61 15.98 -25.33
N ALA A 229 -13.75 15.87 -24.66
CA ALA A 229 -13.93 14.92 -23.56
C ALA A 229 -13.48 13.53 -24.02
N THR A 230 -12.45 13.01 -23.36
CA THR A 230 -12.14 11.58 -23.36
C THR A 230 -13.38 10.83 -22.85
N PRO A 231 -13.50 9.51 -23.06
CA PRO A 231 -14.56 8.73 -22.45
C PRO A 231 -14.68 9.10 -20.97
N LEU A 232 -15.92 9.30 -20.47
CA LEU A 232 -16.20 9.38 -19.04
C LEU A 232 -15.33 8.32 -18.34
N ASP A 233 -14.51 8.72 -17.37
CA ASP A 233 -13.63 7.87 -16.54
C ASP A 233 -12.14 7.72 -16.94
N ALA A 234 -11.63 8.46 -17.92
CA ALA A 234 -10.17 8.52 -18.17
C ALA A 234 -9.46 9.24 -17.01
N THR A 235 -8.92 8.46 -16.07
CA THR A 235 -8.31 8.94 -14.82
C THR A 235 -6.91 8.39 -14.66
N HIS A 236 -6.00 9.21 -14.14
CA HIS A 236 -4.58 8.89 -14.06
C HIS A 236 -3.96 9.35 -12.74
N ALA A 237 -2.98 8.60 -12.24
CA ALA A 237 -2.20 8.97 -11.06
C ALA A 237 -0.85 9.56 -11.46
N VAL A 238 -0.51 10.70 -10.87
CA VAL A 238 0.74 11.45 -11.11
C VAL A 238 1.22 12.09 -9.80
N VAL A 239 2.36 12.79 -9.86
CA VAL A 239 2.84 13.58 -8.72
C VAL A 239 2.97 15.05 -9.09
N ILE A 240 2.59 15.93 -8.17
CA ILE A 240 2.86 17.36 -8.25
C ILE A 240 4.18 17.62 -7.51
N VAL A 241 5.10 18.30 -8.18
CA VAL A 241 6.49 18.49 -7.71
C VAL A 241 6.86 19.96 -7.51
N GLY A 242 5.94 20.87 -7.81
CA GLY A 242 6.17 22.30 -7.74
C GLY A 242 4.99 23.11 -8.24
N TYR A 243 5.15 24.43 -8.26
CA TYR A 243 4.18 25.37 -8.80
C TYR A 243 4.82 26.69 -9.19
N ASP A 244 4.14 27.42 -10.06
CA ASP A 244 4.42 28.80 -10.41
C ASP A 244 3.13 29.64 -10.45
N GLU A 245 3.19 30.82 -11.07
CA GLU A 245 2.04 31.72 -11.21
C GLU A 245 0.93 31.17 -12.12
N ALA A 246 1.24 30.25 -13.02
CA ALA A 246 0.34 29.72 -14.03
C ALA A 246 -0.27 28.36 -13.64
N GLY A 247 0.42 27.56 -12.84
CA GLY A 247 -0.08 26.26 -12.43
C GLY A 247 0.85 25.40 -11.58
N PHE A 248 0.47 24.13 -11.45
CA PHE A 248 1.24 23.09 -10.81
C PHE A 248 2.20 22.41 -11.79
N LEU A 249 3.38 22.01 -11.31
CA LEU A 249 4.33 21.22 -12.08
C LEU A 249 4.08 19.74 -11.82
N VAL A 250 3.72 18.98 -12.85
CA VAL A 250 3.36 17.57 -12.77
C VAL A 250 4.45 16.71 -13.39
N LEU A 251 4.94 15.73 -12.64
CA LEU A 251 5.83 14.68 -13.14
C LEU A 251 5.00 13.42 -13.42
N ASN A 252 5.00 12.97 -14.68
CA ASN A 252 4.25 11.81 -15.15
C ASN A 252 5.14 10.57 -15.28
N SER A 253 4.55 9.44 -15.67
CA SER A 253 5.19 8.13 -15.89
C SER A 253 5.07 7.63 -17.33
N TRP A 254 5.12 8.54 -18.30
CA TRP A 254 5.06 8.26 -19.75
C TRP A 254 6.39 8.60 -20.45
N GLY A 255 7.52 8.29 -19.82
CA GLY A 255 8.84 8.49 -20.42
C GLY A 255 9.20 9.97 -20.54
N ASP A 256 9.54 10.41 -21.76
CA ASP A 256 10.00 11.77 -22.10
C ASP A 256 8.89 12.81 -22.25
N TRP A 257 7.66 12.45 -21.86
CA TRP A 257 6.46 13.28 -21.89
C TRP A 257 6.63 14.71 -21.35
N GLY A 258 6.00 15.70 -21.99
CA GLY A 258 6.07 17.08 -21.54
C GLY A 258 7.34 17.78 -22.03
N GLY A 259 8.06 18.45 -21.13
CA GLY A 259 9.22 19.27 -21.48
C GLY A 259 9.22 20.66 -20.84
N TYR A 260 8.38 20.91 -19.84
CA TYR A 260 8.33 22.21 -19.17
C TYR A 260 9.69 22.54 -18.55
N LEU A 261 10.18 23.78 -18.75
CA LEU A 261 11.53 24.21 -18.37
C LEU A 261 12.67 23.38 -18.99
N GLY A 262 12.41 22.70 -20.12
CA GLY A 262 13.37 21.78 -20.73
C GLY A 262 13.63 20.51 -19.92
N LEU A 263 12.71 20.15 -19.01
CA LEU A 263 12.79 18.94 -18.21
C LEU A 263 11.83 17.87 -18.77
N PRO A 264 12.34 16.71 -19.22
CA PRO A 264 11.49 15.62 -19.69
C PRO A 264 10.70 15.02 -18.53
N GLY A 265 9.53 14.44 -18.83
CA GLY A 265 8.58 13.90 -17.86
C GLY A 265 7.73 14.97 -17.15
N LEU A 266 8.03 16.26 -17.33
CA LEU A 266 7.43 17.37 -16.59
C LEU A 266 6.53 18.23 -17.49
N ALA A 267 5.32 18.54 -17.01
CA ALA A 267 4.44 19.51 -17.64
C ALA A 267 3.79 20.46 -16.61
N LEU A 268 3.38 21.64 -17.07
CA LEU A 268 2.60 22.60 -16.31
C LEU A 268 1.11 22.27 -16.43
N TRP A 269 0.49 21.96 -15.30
CA TRP A 269 -0.94 21.78 -15.12
C TRP A 269 -1.59 23.06 -14.60
N ARG A 270 -2.31 23.77 -15.48
CA ARG A 270 -2.93 25.06 -15.16
C ARG A 270 -3.89 24.96 -13.98
N TYR A 271 -3.96 25.99 -13.14
CA TYR A 271 -4.84 25.99 -11.97
C TYR A 271 -6.33 25.82 -12.32
N SER A 272 -6.78 26.36 -13.45
CA SER A 272 -8.16 26.19 -13.91
C SER A 272 -8.47 24.71 -14.23
N ASP A 273 -7.55 24.04 -14.92
CA ASP A 273 -7.70 22.64 -15.26
C ASP A 273 -7.59 21.74 -14.02
N TRP A 274 -6.67 22.06 -13.11
CA TRP A 274 -6.54 21.37 -11.83
C TRP A 274 -7.83 21.45 -11.00
N ALA A 275 -8.44 22.64 -10.90
CA ALA A 275 -9.62 22.83 -10.06
C ALA A 275 -10.83 22.00 -10.52
N GLU A 276 -10.95 21.75 -11.82
CA GLU A 276 -12.02 20.96 -12.42
C GLU A 276 -11.73 19.45 -12.40
N ASN A 277 -10.45 19.07 -12.55
CA ASN A 277 -10.08 17.69 -12.85
C ASN A 277 -9.37 16.95 -11.72
N VAL A 278 -8.97 17.62 -10.63
CA VAL A 278 -8.37 16.92 -9.48
C VAL A 278 -9.40 15.99 -8.82
N VAL A 279 -9.00 14.73 -8.59
CA VAL A 279 -9.86 13.69 -8.00
C VAL A 279 -9.52 13.49 -6.53
N ASP A 280 -8.28 13.07 -6.24
CA ASP A 280 -7.75 12.91 -4.88
C ASP A 280 -6.32 13.47 -4.78
N GLY A 281 -5.93 13.89 -3.58
CA GLY A 281 -4.59 14.33 -3.25
C GLY A 281 -4.12 13.79 -1.91
N TRP A 282 -2.86 13.38 -1.83
CA TRP A 282 -2.25 12.79 -0.66
C TRP A 282 -0.83 13.32 -0.45
N VAL A 283 -0.50 13.65 0.80
CA VAL A 283 0.84 14.04 1.24
C VAL A 283 1.42 12.90 2.06
N LEU A 284 2.58 12.40 1.66
CA LEU A 284 3.26 11.31 2.35
C LEU A 284 4.64 11.78 2.84
N ARG A 285 5.15 11.15 3.89
CA ARG A 285 6.54 11.26 4.34
C ARG A 285 7.13 9.88 4.61
N LEU A 286 8.33 9.62 4.11
CA LEU A 286 9.09 8.41 4.44
C LEU A 286 9.42 8.37 5.93
N GLY A 287 9.30 7.18 6.52
CA GLY A 287 9.75 6.92 7.88
C GLY A 287 11.26 6.87 7.92
N VAL A 288 11.84 7.29 9.05
CA VAL A 288 13.28 7.10 9.28
C VAL A 288 13.52 5.62 9.58
N PRO A 289 14.47 4.95 8.90
CA PRO A 289 14.84 3.58 9.21
C PRO A 289 15.42 3.53 10.63
N ALA A 290 14.62 3.10 11.59
CA ALA A 290 15.04 2.97 12.98
C ALA A 290 14.71 1.57 13.52
N PRO A 291 15.42 0.51 13.05
CA PRO A 291 15.08 -0.89 13.34
C PRO A 291 14.99 -1.22 14.84
N GLY A 292 15.72 -0.48 15.69
CA GLY A 292 15.68 -0.63 17.15
C GLY A 292 14.70 0.30 17.88
N ALA A 293 14.13 1.32 17.22
CA ALA A 293 13.27 2.32 17.85
C ALA A 293 11.76 2.09 17.60
N PHE A 294 11.39 1.39 16.52
CA PHE A 294 9.99 1.02 16.26
C PHE A 294 9.37 0.20 17.41
N ASP A 295 10.20 -0.58 18.11
CA ASP A 295 9.84 -1.35 19.31
C ASP A 295 9.54 -0.52 20.56
N LEU A 296 9.90 0.77 20.56
CA LEU A 296 9.66 1.71 21.66
C LEU A 296 8.47 2.64 21.37
N THR A 297 7.82 2.49 20.22
CA THR A 297 6.64 3.30 19.87
C THR A 297 5.48 2.92 20.80
N ILE A 298 5.16 3.81 21.74
CA ILE A 298 3.91 3.74 22.50
C ILE A 298 2.81 4.32 21.60
N GLY A 299 2.19 3.47 20.79
CA GLY A 299 1.09 3.84 19.89
C GLY A 299 1.31 3.41 18.44
N GLU A 300 0.19 3.29 17.74
CA GLU A 300 0.12 2.88 16.33
C GLU A 300 0.75 3.91 15.37
N GLN A 301 1.42 3.41 14.34
CA GLN A 301 2.18 4.19 13.36
C GLN A 301 1.22 5.00 12.47
N GLY A 302 1.16 6.32 12.67
CA GLY A 302 0.27 7.25 11.97
C GLY A 302 -0.50 8.21 12.89
N SER A 303 0.13 8.70 13.96
CA SER A 303 -0.57 9.48 14.99
C SER A 303 -0.70 10.97 14.65
N SER A 304 -1.94 11.48 14.74
CA SER A 304 -2.22 12.84 15.22
C SER A 304 -3.12 12.74 16.44
N ARG A 305 -2.76 13.43 17.53
CA ARG A 305 -3.65 13.69 18.66
C ARG A 305 -4.54 14.86 18.28
N ILE A 306 -5.80 14.59 17.95
CA ILE A 306 -6.86 15.61 17.99
C ILE A 306 -7.93 15.11 18.96
N TYR A 307 -8.22 15.93 19.98
CA TYR A 307 -9.29 15.82 20.98
C TYR A 307 -9.98 14.44 21.14
N GLY A 308 -9.59 13.69 22.19
CA GLY A 308 -10.47 12.71 22.84
C GLY A 308 -10.25 11.23 22.52
N SER A 309 -9.74 10.86 21.34
CA SER A 309 -9.36 9.48 21.05
C SER A 309 -8.22 9.41 20.04
N VAL A 310 -7.19 8.62 20.36
CA VAL A 310 -6.16 8.25 19.37
C VAL A 310 -6.84 7.27 18.41
N GLN A 311 -7.20 7.70 17.21
CA GLN A 311 -7.53 6.75 16.15
C GLN A 311 -6.23 6.07 15.73
N ALA A 312 -6.11 4.84 16.20
CA ALA A 312 -4.96 4.01 16.02
C ALA A 312 -4.99 3.43 14.58
N GLY A 313 -3.85 3.51 13.85
CA GLY A 313 -3.66 2.83 12.57
C GLY A 313 -3.06 1.41 12.73
N SER A 314 -3.66 0.42 12.08
CA SER A 314 -3.24 -1.00 12.18
C SER A 314 -1.73 -1.22 12.10
N VAL A 315 -1.17 -2.13 12.90
CA VAL A 315 0.28 -2.43 12.84
C VAL A 315 0.69 -2.90 11.43
N PRO A 316 1.80 -2.41 10.85
CA PRO A 316 2.24 -2.81 9.52
C PRO A 316 2.45 -4.32 9.35
N CYS A 317 2.03 -4.88 8.20
CA CYS A 317 2.13 -6.32 7.92
C CYS A 317 3.57 -6.83 7.94
N ARG A 318 4.52 -5.99 7.48
CA ARG A 318 5.97 -6.25 7.47
C ARG A 318 6.53 -6.69 8.83
N GLU A 319 5.88 -6.38 9.95
CA GLU A 319 6.32 -6.76 11.29
C GLU A 319 6.20 -8.26 11.56
N LEU A 320 5.20 -8.93 11.00
CA LEU A 320 5.01 -10.39 11.10
C LEU A 320 5.21 -11.12 9.78
N LEU A 321 5.55 -10.46 8.68
CA LEU A 321 5.72 -11.11 7.38
C LEU A 321 6.68 -12.33 7.48
N GLY A 322 6.18 -13.51 7.08
CA GLY A 322 6.83 -14.82 7.24
C GLY A 322 6.62 -15.52 8.59
N HIS A 323 5.85 -14.94 9.51
CA HIS A 323 5.59 -15.45 10.87
C HIS A 323 4.10 -15.62 11.16
N PHE A 324 3.22 -15.52 10.16
CA PHE A 324 1.80 -15.72 10.36
C PHE A 324 1.10 -16.45 9.23
N LEU A 325 -0.06 -17.00 9.56
CA LEU A 325 -1.05 -17.57 8.66
C LEU A 325 -2.39 -16.92 9.02
N HIS A 326 -3.08 -16.33 8.05
CA HIS A 326 -4.39 -15.71 8.27
C HIS A 326 -5.45 -16.49 7.49
N LEU A 327 -6.32 -17.16 8.23
CA LEU A 327 -7.40 -17.97 7.68
C LEU A 327 -8.76 -17.39 8.08
N ASP A 328 -9.64 -17.27 7.10
CA ASP A 328 -11.06 -16.98 7.29
C ASP A 328 -11.89 -18.09 6.66
N ASP A 329 -12.85 -18.61 7.42
CA ASP A 329 -13.64 -19.81 7.09
C ASP A 329 -12.81 -20.99 6.53
N GLY A 330 -11.62 -21.23 7.11
CA GLY A 330 -10.70 -22.29 6.69
C GLY A 330 -9.96 -22.03 5.36
N GLN A 331 -10.19 -20.88 4.73
CA GLN A 331 -9.49 -20.45 3.52
C GLN A 331 -8.51 -19.33 3.84
N HIS A 332 -7.52 -19.12 2.97
CA HIS A 332 -6.61 -17.99 3.10
C HIS A 332 -7.34 -16.65 2.93
N ALA A 333 -7.10 -15.73 3.86
CA ALA A 333 -7.54 -14.35 3.70
C ALA A 333 -6.69 -13.66 2.62
N ALA A 334 -7.15 -13.71 1.36
CA ALA A 334 -6.37 -13.28 0.20
C ALA A 334 -6.22 -11.75 0.09
N PHE A 335 -7.08 -10.97 0.76
CA PHE A 335 -7.14 -9.51 0.67
C PHE A 335 -7.11 -8.85 2.07
N GLY A 336 -6.92 -7.53 2.09
CA GLY A 336 -6.92 -6.71 3.31
C GLY A 336 -5.52 -6.42 3.85
N ALA A 337 -5.46 -6.01 5.11
CA ALA A 337 -4.23 -5.56 5.77
C ALA A 337 -3.17 -6.65 5.97
N TYR A 338 -3.63 -7.90 6.10
CA TYR A 338 -2.80 -9.05 6.44
C TYR A 338 -3.11 -10.21 5.49
N PRO A 339 -2.74 -10.06 4.20
CA PRO A 339 -3.02 -11.09 3.21
C PRO A 339 -2.24 -12.37 3.53
N SER A 340 -2.82 -13.50 3.17
CA SER A 340 -2.21 -14.82 3.28
C SER A 340 -2.49 -15.61 2.00
N SER A 341 -1.57 -16.48 1.61
CA SER A 341 -1.74 -17.39 0.48
C SER A 341 -0.87 -18.65 0.67
N ASP A 342 -1.18 -19.70 -0.08
CA ASP A 342 -0.35 -20.91 -0.12
C ASP A 342 1.08 -20.62 -0.54
N GLU A 343 1.28 -19.71 -1.50
CA GLU A 343 2.61 -19.30 -1.96
C GLU A 343 3.44 -18.69 -0.82
N MET A 344 2.83 -17.80 -0.01
CA MET A 344 3.48 -17.20 1.15
C MET A 344 3.81 -18.25 2.22
N MET A 345 2.92 -19.22 2.41
CA MET A 345 3.12 -20.33 3.35
C MET A 345 4.29 -21.21 2.90
N GLN A 346 4.31 -21.62 1.63
CA GLN A 346 5.39 -22.44 1.07
C GLN A 346 6.75 -21.76 1.19
N ARG A 347 6.84 -20.46 0.91
CA ARG A 347 8.08 -19.68 1.10
C ARG A 347 8.56 -19.70 2.55
N THR A 348 7.63 -19.60 3.50
CA THR A 348 7.94 -19.67 4.93
C THR A 348 8.45 -21.07 5.30
N LEU A 349 7.80 -22.12 4.81
CA LEU A 349 8.21 -23.51 5.03
C LEU A 349 9.61 -23.78 4.44
N THR A 350 9.89 -23.34 3.21
CA THR A 350 11.22 -23.44 2.60
C THR A 350 12.28 -22.71 3.42
N PHE A 351 11.97 -21.51 3.91
CA PHE A 351 12.87 -20.75 4.79
C PHE A 351 13.17 -21.49 6.10
N LEU A 352 12.15 -22.12 6.70
CA LEU A 352 12.29 -22.88 7.94
C LEU A 352 13.08 -24.17 7.73
N ASP A 353 12.82 -24.90 6.65
CA ASP A 353 13.50 -26.15 6.33
C ASP A 353 15.02 -25.94 6.24
N GLN A 354 15.44 -24.89 5.51
CA GLN A 354 16.86 -24.50 5.40
C GLN A 354 17.52 -24.13 6.74
N ARG A 355 16.75 -23.64 7.72
CA ARG A 355 17.27 -23.11 9.00
C ARG A 355 17.12 -24.07 10.18
N LEU A 356 16.27 -25.09 10.05
CA LEU A 356 16.04 -26.13 11.07
C LEU A 356 16.72 -27.45 10.73
N ALA A 357 17.10 -27.67 9.46
CA ALA A 357 17.78 -28.88 9.00
C ALA A 357 18.99 -29.25 9.88
N PRO A 358 19.15 -30.54 10.24
CA PRO A 358 20.21 -31.01 11.13
C PRO A 358 21.62 -30.99 10.50
N THR A 359 21.75 -30.66 9.20
CA THR A 359 23.00 -30.70 8.44
C THR A 359 23.84 -29.42 8.58
N GLN A 360 24.85 -29.49 9.45
CA GLN A 360 26.19 -28.86 9.36
C GLN A 360 26.36 -27.48 8.69
N THR A 361 25.59 -26.48 9.07
CA THR A 361 26.09 -25.10 9.01
C THR A 361 26.19 -24.58 10.43
N LYS A 362 27.27 -23.85 10.75
CA LYS A 362 27.55 -23.21 12.06
C LYS A 362 26.48 -22.18 12.51
N ASP A 363 25.32 -22.17 11.87
CA ASP A 363 24.37 -21.07 11.84
C ASP A 363 22.93 -21.56 12.04
N ARG A 364 22.75 -22.57 12.91
CA ARG A 364 21.44 -23.04 13.38
C ARG A 364 20.80 -21.93 14.22
N ARG A 365 20.10 -21.02 13.53
CA ARG A 365 19.58 -19.77 14.12
C ARG A 365 18.41 -20.01 15.08
N TYR A 366 17.65 -21.08 14.89
CA TYR A 366 16.50 -21.42 15.72
C TYR A 366 16.63 -22.83 16.32
N LYS A 367 16.30 -22.94 17.61
CA LYS A 367 16.24 -24.19 18.38
C LYS A 367 14.98 -25.00 18.10
N GLY A 368 13.93 -24.35 17.63
CA GLY A 368 12.63 -24.95 17.34
C GLY A 368 11.61 -23.92 16.88
N VAL A 369 10.43 -24.41 16.51
CA VAL A 369 9.28 -23.60 16.06
C VAL A 369 8.20 -23.65 17.14
N VAL A 370 7.62 -22.49 17.44
CA VAL A 370 6.43 -22.35 18.30
C VAL A 370 5.26 -22.01 17.41
N LEU A 371 4.29 -22.92 17.33
CA LEU A 371 3.02 -22.68 16.67
C LEU A 371 2.05 -22.06 17.68
N TRP A 372 1.59 -20.83 17.40
CA TRP A 372 0.63 -20.13 18.25
C TRP A 372 -0.68 -19.94 17.51
N ILE A 373 -1.75 -20.57 17.98
CA ILE A 373 -3.08 -20.43 17.39
C ILE A 373 -3.86 -19.42 18.23
N THR A 374 -4.28 -18.31 17.62
CA THR A 374 -5.06 -17.29 18.34
C THR A 374 -6.48 -17.77 18.61
N GLY A 375 -7.10 -17.26 19.67
CA GLY A 375 -8.50 -17.53 19.92
C GLY A 375 -9.38 -16.79 18.90
N SER A 376 -10.39 -17.46 18.33
CA SER A 376 -11.24 -16.83 17.30
C SER A 376 -12.10 -15.65 17.79
N MET A 377 -12.11 -15.36 19.10
CA MET A 377 -12.80 -14.18 19.67
C MET A 377 -11.88 -12.95 19.75
N GLU A 378 -10.59 -13.12 19.48
CA GLU A 378 -9.65 -12.02 19.40
C GLU A 378 -9.63 -11.49 17.97
N SER A 379 -10.06 -10.24 17.77
CA SER A 379 -10.00 -9.62 16.44
C SER A 379 -8.56 -9.50 15.96
N ILE A 380 -8.36 -9.53 14.65
CA ILE A 380 -7.02 -9.42 14.06
C ILE A 380 -6.35 -8.08 14.43
N ALA A 381 -7.15 -7.02 14.56
CA ALA A 381 -6.69 -5.71 15.00
C ALA A 381 -6.02 -5.75 16.39
N LYS A 382 -6.49 -6.60 17.31
CA LYS A 382 -5.88 -6.78 18.65
C LYS A 382 -4.81 -7.87 18.67
N GLY A 383 -5.06 -8.97 17.96
CA GLY A 383 -4.19 -10.13 17.93
C GLY A 383 -2.86 -9.89 17.21
N PHE A 384 -2.86 -9.10 16.14
CA PHE A 384 -1.65 -8.84 15.35
C PHE A 384 -0.58 -8.05 16.13
N PRO A 385 -0.89 -6.92 16.79
CA PRO A 385 0.06 -6.25 17.69
C PRO A 385 0.57 -7.16 18.81
N ALA A 386 -0.29 -8.01 19.38
CA ALA A 386 0.10 -8.96 20.42
C ALA A 386 1.08 -10.02 19.89
N ALA A 387 0.86 -10.51 18.67
CA ALA A 387 1.75 -11.47 18.01
C ALA A 387 3.11 -10.85 17.66
N VAL A 388 3.18 -9.58 17.27
CA VAL A 388 4.46 -8.84 17.09
C VAL A 388 5.28 -8.84 18.38
N ARG A 389 4.66 -8.45 19.51
CA ARG A 389 5.34 -8.47 20.82
C ARG A 389 5.81 -9.87 21.21
N ARG A 390 5.00 -10.90 20.97
CA ARG A 390 5.35 -12.30 21.23
C ARG A 390 6.51 -12.78 20.35
N LYS A 391 6.50 -12.44 19.05
CA LYS A 391 7.54 -12.83 18.10
C LYS A 391 8.92 -12.44 18.62
N LYS A 392 9.08 -11.20 19.07
CA LYS A 392 10.33 -10.69 19.63
C LYS A 392 10.79 -11.51 20.83
N TRP A 393 9.90 -11.75 21.80
CA TRP A 393 10.20 -12.52 23.01
C TRP A 393 10.70 -13.94 22.72
N PHE A 394 10.13 -14.61 21.71
CA PHE A 394 10.57 -15.94 21.27
C PHE A 394 11.88 -15.89 20.47
N GLN A 395 12.04 -14.90 19.59
CA GLN A 395 13.25 -14.72 18.79
C GLN A 395 14.50 -14.50 19.66
N GLU A 396 14.38 -13.71 20.73
CA GLU A 396 15.45 -13.51 21.72
C GLU A 396 15.90 -14.81 22.40
N ARG A 397 15.04 -15.83 22.44
CA ARG A 397 15.33 -17.16 23.01
C ARG A 397 15.79 -18.18 21.96
N GLY A 398 15.91 -17.75 20.70
CA GLY A 398 16.24 -18.61 19.57
C GLY A 398 15.08 -19.52 19.15
N LEU A 399 13.83 -19.11 19.38
CA LEU A 399 12.63 -19.83 18.93
C LEU A 399 11.95 -19.07 17.79
N PHE A 400 11.51 -19.78 16.77
CA PHE A 400 10.75 -19.20 15.67
C PHE A 400 9.26 -19.23 16.01
N LEU A 401 8.64 -18.08 16.24
CA LEU A 401 7.19 -17.99 16.40
C LEU A 401 6.48 -18.00 15.04
N PHE A 402 5.48 -18.85 14.89
CA PHE A 402 4.54 -18.85 13.77
C PHE A 402 3.11 -18.75 14.33
N THR A 403 2.38 -17.67 13.99
CA THR A 403 1.06 -17.37 14.54
C THR A 403 -0.05 -17.66 13.53
N VAL A 404 -1.06 -18.44 13.91
CA VAL A 404 -2.25 -18.71 13.09
C VAL A 404 -3.40 -17.86 13.61
N PHE A 405 -3.86 -16.93 12.77
CA PHE A 405 -5.10 -16.19 12.95
C PHE A 405 -6.23 -16.96 12.26
N TRP A 406 -7.33 -17.23 12.97
CA TRP A 406 -8.40 -18.10 12.51
C TRP A 406 -9.78 -17.50 12.79
N CYS A 407 -10.55 -17.27 11.73
CA CYS A 407 -11.93 -16.72 11.75
C CYS A 407 -12.04 -15.40 12.52
N ASN A 408 -11.03 -14.55 12.46
CA ASN A 408 -11.02 -13.29 13.21
C ASN A 408 -12.03 -12.29 12.62
N ASP A 409 -12.14 -12.21 11.29
CA ASP A 409 -12.98 -11.21 10.61
C ASP A 409 -14.48 -11.57 10.68
N PHE A 410 -14.84 -12.83 10.42
CA PHE A 410 -16.22 -13.30 10.57
C PHE A 410 -16.76 -13.13 12.00
N VAL A 411 -15.97 -13.51 13.02
CA VAL A 411 -16.42 -13.42 14.41
C VAL A 411 -16.58 -11.96 14.83
N GLU A 412 -15.70 -11.07 14.40
CA GLU A 412 -15.82 -9.63 14.65
C GLU A 412 -17.10 -9.06 14.03
N GLN A 413 -17.41 -9.40 12.78
CA GLN A 413 -18.66 -8.98 12.14
C GLN A 413 -19.90 -9.54 12.85
N ALA A 414 -19.91 -10.82 13.20
CA ALA A 414 -21.01 -11.44 13.92
C ALA A 414 -21.24 -10.80 15.31
N MET A 415 -20.16 -10.49 16.03
CA MET A 415 -20.22 -9.78 17.31
C MET A 415 -20.74 -8.36 17.15
N GLY A 416 -20.31 -7.63 16.11
CA GLY A 416 -20.82 -6.29 15.82
C GLY A 416 -22.34 -6.27 15.54
N VAL A 417 -22.83 -7.23 14.75
CA VAL A 417 -24.27 -7.38 14.51
C VAL A 417 -25.01 -7.69 15.80
N LEU A 418 -24.47 -8.60 16.63
CA LEU A 418 -25.06 -8.90 17.93
C LEU A 418 -25.10 -7.64 18.80
N GLU A 419 -23.99 -6.95 19.03
CA GLU A 419 -23.92 -5.71 19.82
C GLU A 419 -24.95 -4.67 19.36
N GLN A 420 -25.15 -4.52 18.05
CA GLN A 420 -26.18 -3.64 17.50
C GLN A 420 -27.60 -4.11 17.85
N VAL A 421 -27.89 -5.41 17.73
CA VAL A 421 -29.17 -5.99 18.18
C VAL A 421 -29.40 -5.73 19.67
N PHE A 422 -28.37 -5.88 20.51
CA PHE A 422 -28.46 -5.58 21.94
C PHE A 422 -28.74 -4.09 22.19
N LEU A 423 -28.06 -3.18 21.49
CA LEU A 423 -28.29 -1.73 21.56
C LEU A 423 -29.71 -1.35 21.15
N ASP A 424 -30.22 -1.92 20.07
CA ASP A 424 -31.57 -1.63 19.57
C ASP A 424 -32.66 -2.16 20.51
N CYS A 425 -32.47 -3.35 21.10
CA CYS A 425 -33.35 -3.86 22.15
C CYS A 425 -33.35 -2.94 23.38
N LYS A 426 -32.18 -2.46 23.82
CA LYS A 426 -32.05 -1.51 24.94
C LYS A 426 -32.72 -0.17 24.65
N LYS A 427 -32.60 0.35 23.42
CA LYS A 427 -33.28 1.58 22.98
C LYS A 427 -34.80 1.40 22.95
N GLN A 428 -35.29 0.24 22.53
CA GLN A 428 -36.71 -0.05 22.40
C GLN A 428 -37.41 -0.27 23.75
N ALA A 429 -36.82 -1.09 24.63
CA ALA A 429 -37.45 -1.50 25.88
C ALA A 429 -37.01 -0.67 27.10
N GLY A 430 -35.88 0.05 27.02
CA GLY A 430 -35.23 0.68 28.16
C GLY A 430 -34.32 -0.29 28.91
N SER A 431 -33.22 0.22 29.49
CA SER A 431 -32.15 -0.62 30.07
C SER A 431 -32.52 -1.40 31.35
N GLY A 432 -33.71 -1.15 31.92
CA GLY A 432 -34.20 -1.81 33.14
C GLY A 432 -35.55 -2.51 32.97
N ALA A 433 -36.01 -2.77 31.74
CA ALA A 433 -37.28 -3.44 31.51
C ALA A 433 -37.20 -4.94 31.78
N GLU A 434 -38.18 -5.49 32.50
CA GLU A 434 -38.25 -6.93 32.85
C GLU A 434 -38.28 -7.85 31.62
N HIS A 435 -38.79 -7.39 30.48
CA HIS A 435 -38.89 -8.18 29.25
C HIS A 435 -37.70 -8.00 28.28
N LEU A 436 -36.68 -7.21 28.66
CA LEU A 436 -35.52 -6.92 27.80
C LEU A 436 -34.76 -8.18 27.42
N ASP A 437 -34.53 -9.08 28.37
CA ASP A 437 -33.80 -10.33 28.12
C ASP A 437 -34.54 -11.21 27.12
N GLN A 438 -35.86 -11.34 27.25
CA GLN A 438 -36.67 -12.13 26.33
C GLN A 438 -36.71 -11.51 24.92
N LEU A 439 -36.70 -10.17 24.83
CA LEU A 439 -36.63 -9.44 23.57
C LEU A 439 -35.27 -9.65 22.87
N ILE A 440 -34.17 -9.54 23.61
CA ILE A 440 -32.82 -9.82 23.13
C ILE A 440 -32.73 -11.26 22.65
N GLU A 441 -33.17 -12.22 23.46
CA GLU A 441 -33.08 -13.64 23.13
C GLU A 441 -33.86 -13.95 21.84
N ASN A 442 -35.08 -13.44 21.70
CA ASN A 442 -35.90 -13.66 20.50
C ASN A 442 -35.25 -13.08 19.23
N ARG A 443 -34.64 -11.89 19.31
CA ARG A 443 -33.98 -11.25 18.15
C ARG A 443 -32.61 -11.85 17.83
N ALA A 444 -31.83 -12.20 18.85
CA ALA A 444 -30.51 -12.78 18.67
C ALA A 444 -30.57 -14.29 18.35
N ARG A 445 -31.70 -14.97 18.56
CA ARG A 445 -31.82 -16.45 18.43
C ARG A 445 -31.34 -17.01 17.10
N GLY A 446 -31.60 -16.32 15.99
CA GLY A 446 -31.17 -16.76 14.65
C GLY A 446 -29.65 -16.70 14.48
N ILE A 447 -29.07 -15.55 14.84
CA ILE A 447 -27.64 -15.26 14.74
C ILE A 447 -26.84 -16.11 15.73
N GLY A 448 -27.31 -16.20 16.98
CA GLY A 448 -26.69 -16.99 18.04
C GLY A 448 -26.65 -18.48 17.73
N ARG A 449 -27.64 -19.04 17.03
CA ARG A 449 -27.60 -20.43 16.57
C ARG A 449 -26.55 -20.66 15.47
N ALA A 450 -26.44 -19.76 14.49
CA ALA A 450 -25.41 -19.83 13.47
C ALA A 450 -24.00 -19.74 14.09
N PHE A 451 -23.82 -18.82 15.04
CA PHE A 451 -22.58 -18.66 15.79
C PHE A 451 -22.22 -19.91 16.62
N CYS A 452 -23.18 -20.48 17.36
CA CYS A 452 -22.96 -21.70 18.15
C CYS A 452 -22.70 -22.94 17.27
N ALA A 453 -23.35 -23.07 16.11
CA ALA A 453 -23.09 -24.16 15.17
C ALA A 453 -21.64 -24.15 14.68
N MET A 454 -21.08 -22.97 14.45
CA MET A 454 -19.68 -22.79 14.09
C MET A 454 -18.72 -23.05 15.26
N SER A 455 -19.09 -22.64 16.48
CA SER A 455 -18.34 -23.02 17.69
C SER A 455 -18.29 -24.55 17.88
N ASN A 456 -19.30 -25.28 17.40
CA ASN A 456 -19.34 -26.74 17.40
C ASN A 456 -18.53 -27.37 16.26
N MET A 457 -18.23 -26.67 15.16
CA MET A 457 -17.21 -27.13 14.20
C MET A 457 -15.81 -27.23 14.84
N ARG A 458 -15.52 -26.48 15.92
CA ARG A 458 -14.29 -26.69 16.73
C ARG A 458 -14.21 -28.10 17.34
N ARG A 459 -15.36 -28.75 17.58
CA ARG A 459 -15.40 -30.13 18.12
C ARG A 459 -15.31 -31.19 17.02
N ASN A 460 -15.68 -30.85 15.79
CA ASN A 460 -15.86 -31.81 14.70
C ASN A 460 -14.97 -31.56 13.48
N ALA A 461 -13.95 -30.68 13.55
CA ALA A 461 -12.95 -30.56 12.49
C ALA A 461 -12.29 -31.95 12.29
N PRO A 462 -12.55 -32.65 11.17
CA PRO A 462 -11.80 -33.85 10.86
C PRO A 462 -10.42 -33.36 10.47
N TRP A 463 -9.42 -33.65 11.31
CA TRP A 463 -8.05 -33.72 10.85
C TRP A 463 -7.97 -34.86 9.82
N THR A 464 -8.33 -34.59 8.56
CA THR A 464 -7.92 -35.42 7.44
C THR A 464 -6.45 -35.15 7.20
N ALA A 465 -5.61 -35.75 8.04
CA ALA A 465 -4.26 -36.07 7.66
C ALA A 465 -4.38 -37.04 6.48
N SER A 466 -4.07 -36.57 5.27
CA SER A 466 -3.72 -37.45 4.16
C SER A 466 -2.35 -38.07 4.50
N PRO A 467 -2.24 -39.38 4.78
CA PRO A 467 -0.96 -40.00 5.00
C PRO A 467 -0.40 -40.40 3.65
N THR A 468 0.27 -39.48 2.97
CA THR A 468 1.16 -39.82 1.85
C THR A 468 2.31 -38.82 1.80
N ILE A 469 3.23 -38.99 2.75
CA ILE A 469 4.64 -38.65 2.56
C ILE A 469 5.31 -39.98 2.20
N ARG A 470 5.80 -40.08 0.97
CA ARG A 470 6.95 -40.91 0.62
C ARG A 470 8.10 -39.99 0.28
#